data_AF-A0A7Z9WPE9-F1
#
_entry.id   AF-A0A7Z9WPE9-F1
#
_cell.length_a   1.000
_cell.length_b   1.000
_cell.length_c   1.000
_cell.angle_alpha   90.00
_cell.angle_beta   90.00
_cell.angle_gamma   90.00
#
_symmetry.space_group_name_H-M   'P 1'
#
loop_
_entity.id
_entity.type
_entity.pdbx_description
1 polymer ?
#
loop_
_entity_poly.entity_id
_entity_poly.type
_entity_poly.pdbx_seq_one_letter_code
_entity_poly.pdbx_strand_id
1 'polypeptide(L)'
;MRRLYIEGSEGGFEALPCRGTTLTELSERLIADYVRRREETSGQSLGLSWEEMLRSLGCQVEEDGRWVPTNAGVMLFAEDPQRFIGQAEVACVRFKGTDVVTYIDRRDLRGPLYQLVDDAEQFIYRHMKVGRRIEGFVGVEYREYPQEAVREAIVNAVVHRDY
;
A
#
# COMPACT_ATOMS: atom_id res chain seq x y z
N MET A 1 -19.90 11.84 -18.09
CA MET A 1 -19.30 13.19 -18.04
C MET A 1 -18.22 13.37 -16.94
N ARG A 2 -17.62 12.29 -16.39
CA ARG A 2 -16.59 12.38 -15.32
C ARG A 2 -15.15 12.10 -15.79
N ARG A 3 -14.96 11.78 -17.08
CA ARG A 3 -13.70 11.21 -17.61
C ARG A 3 -12.73 12.24 -18.20
N LEU A 4 -13.13 13.51 -18.31
CA LEU A 4 -12.38 14.54 -19.05
C LEU A 4 -11.64 15.56 -18.18
N TYR A 5 -11.64 15.39 -16.85
CA TYR A 5 -10.92 16.29 -15.93
C TYR A 5 -9.61 15.71 -15.39
N ILE A 6 -9.34 14.42 -15.58
CA ILE A 6 -8.13 13.76 -15.08
C ILE A 6 -6.97 13.89 -16.09
N GLU A 7 -7.25 14.13 -17.37
CA GLU A 7 -6.21 14.22 -18.40
C GLU A 7 -5.50 15.59 -18.49
N GLY A 8 -5.89 16.58 -17.66
CA GLY A 8 -5.43 17.97 -17.79
C GLY A 8 -4.58 18.52 -16.63
N SER A 9 -4.42 17.79 -15.53
CA SER A 9 -3.54 18.19 -14.42
C SER A 9 -2.37 17.22 -14.33
N GLU A 10 -1.15 17.72 -14.25
CA GLU A 10 0.11 16.95 -14.12
C GLU A 10 0.22 16.12 -12.81
N GLY A 11 -0.89 15.70 -12.20
CA GLY A 11 -0.92 14.84 -11.02
C GLY A 11 -2.03 13.78 -11.13
N GLY A 12 -1.65 12.52 -10.91
CA GLY A 12 -2.58 11.38 -10.81
C GLY A 12 -3.56 11.52 -9.63
N PHE A 13 -4.50 10.57 -9.51
CA PHE A 13 -5.50 10.53 -8.42
C PHE A 13 -4.84 10.73 -7.04
N GLU A 14 -3.66 10.17 -6.85
CA GLU A 14 -2.84 10.20 -5.65
C GLU A 14 -2.46 11.60 -5.20
N ALA A 15 -2.23 12.52 -6.15
CA ALA A 15 -1.79 13.89 -5.90
C ALA A 15 -2.94 14.86 -5.61
N LEU A 16 -4.19 14.46 -5.88
CA LEU A 16 -5.35 15.29 -5.63
C LEU A 16 -5.62 15.44 -4.12
N PRO A 17 -6.15 16.59 -3.67
CA PRO A 17 -6.56 16.77 -2.29
C PRO A 17 -7.64 15.76 -1.91
N CYS A 18 -7.48 15.10 -0.76
CA CYS A 18 -8.48 14.21 -0.22
C CYS A 18 -9.60 15.04 0.41
N ARG A 19 -10.72 15.19 -0.31
CA ARG A 19 -11.80 16.12 0.04
C ARG A 19 -12.37 15.83 1.43
N GLY A 20 -12.63 16.90 2.19
CA GLY A 20 -13.25 16.80 3.52
C GLY A 20 -12.30 16.30 4.61
N THR A 21 -10.98 16.31 4.36
CA THR A 21 -9.95 15.90 5.34
C THR A 21 -9.07 17.07 5.74
N THR A 22 -8.39 16.91 6.88
CA THR A 22 -7.37 17.81 7.40
C THR A 22 -6.15 16.99 7.80
N LEU A 23 -4.99 17.63 7.96
CA LEU A 23 -3.75 16.92 8.34
C LEU A 23 -3.87 16.14 9.66
N THR A 24 -4.83 16.50 10.52
CA THR A 24 -5.15 15.80 11.77
C THR A 24 -5.71 14.38 11.57
N GLU A 25 -6.16 14.03 10.36
CA GLU A 25 -6.59 12.67 10.03
C GLU A 25 -5.39 11.74 9.78
N LEU A 26 -4.18 12.30 9.60
CA LEU A 26 -2.96 11.52 9.43
C LEU A 26 -2.40 11.14 10.80
N SER A 27 -2.01 9.89 10.94
CA SER A 27 -1.49 9.31 12.17
C SER A 27 -0.02 9.67 12.36
N GLU A 28 0.27 10.44 13.40
CA GLU A 28 1.65 10.74 13.83
C GLU A 28 2.46 9.46 14.06
N ARG A 29 1.81 8.40 14.57
CA ARG A 29 2.44 7.10 14.78
C ARG A 29 2.88 6.47 13.46
N LEU A 30 2.01 6.45 12.45
CA LEU A 30 2.33 5.89 11.13
C LEU A 30 3.42 6.69 10.43
N ILE A 31 3.39 8.01 10.56
CA ILE A 31 4.44 8.89 10.04
C ILE A 31 5.77 8.61 10.73
N ALA A 32 5.80 8.55 12.07
CA ALA A 32 7.00 8.23 12.84
C ALA A 32 7.55 6.84 12.50
N ASP A 33 6.67 5.84 12.33
CA ASP A 33 7.04 4.50 11.90
C ASP A 33 7.67 4.48 10.49
N TYR A 34 7.16 5.30 9.57
CA TYR A 34 7.73 5.44 8.23
C TYR A 34 9.11 6.11 8.27
N VAL A 35 9.25 7.22 9.00
CA VAL A 35 10.53 7.93 9.18
C VAL A 35 11.59 6.98 9.73
N ARG A 36 11.28 6.28 10.82
CA ARG A 36 12.20 5.33 11.44
C ARG A 36 12.69 4.27 10.45
N ARG A 37 11.77 3.63 9.72
CA ARG A 37 12.14 2.61 8.71
C ARG A 37 12.99 3.17 7.58
N ARG A 38 12.73 4.40 7.14
CA ARG A 38 13.50 5.07 6.09
C ARG A 38 14.90 5.42 6.56
N GLU A 39 15.06 5.89 7.80
CA GLU A 39 16.37 6.15 8.40
C GLU A 39 17.18 4.86 8.60
N GLU A 40 16.54 3.77 9.06
CA GLU A 40 17.17 2.44 9.17
C GLU A 40 17.67 1.93 7.81
N THR A 41 16.89 2.13 6.75
CA THR A 41 17.24 1.66 5.39
C THR A 41 18.31 2.53 4.73
N SER A 42 18.25 3.85 4.91
CA SER A 42 19.20 4.80 4.29
C SER A 42 20.50 4.99 5.08
N GLY A 43 20.51 4.63 6.37
CA GLY A 43 21.63 4.90 7.28
C GLY A 43 21.84 6.38 7.58
N GLN A 44 20.90 7.26 7.22
CA GLN A 44 20.99 8.71 7.41
C GLN A 44 19.77 9.22 8.17
N SER A 45 20.00 10.12 9.13
CA SER A 45 18.89 10.84 9.73
C SER A 45 18.32 11.85 8.72
N LEU A 46 17.00 11.86 8.58
CA LEU A 46 16.35 12.79 7.66
C LEU A 46 16.36 14.21 8.21
N GLY A 47 16.32 14.39 9.53
CA GLY A 47 16.29 15.72 10.18
C GLY A 47 15.10 16.59 9.77
N LEU A 48 14.07 16.01 9.16
CA LEU A 48 12.88 16.70 8.66
C LEU A 48 11.79 16.73 9.73
N SER A 49 11.03 17.83 9.77
CA SER A 49 9.73 17.81 10.45
C SER A 49 8.76 16.87 9.73
N TRP A 50 7.68 16.46 10.39
CA TRP A 50 6.68 15.61 9.76
C TRP A 50 5.99 16.32 8.58
N GLU A 51 5.77 17.64 8.67
CA GLU A 51 5.22 18.46 7.58
C GLU A 51 6.16 18.51 6.37
N GLU A 52 7.46 18.68 6.60
CA GLU A 52 8.47 18.67 5.54
C GLU A 52 8.55 17.29 4.87
N MET A 53 8.44 16.23 5.66
CA MET A 53 8.37 14.86 5.16
C MET A 53 7.13 14.66 4.29
N LEU A 54 5.93 14.99 4.77
CA LEU A 54 4.69 14.86 4.01
C LEU A 54 4.76 15.64 2.69
N ARG A 55 5.32 16.85 2.73
CA ARG A 55 5.54 17.66 1.52
C ARG A 55 6.52 16.99 0.56
N SER A 56 7.64 16.44 1.06
CA SER A 56 8.64 15.74 0.22
C SER A 56 8.07 14.49 -0.46
N LEU A 57 7.06 13.86 0.15
CA LEU A 57 6.39 12.67 -0.37
C LEU A 57 5.15 12.99 -1.22
N GLY A 58 4.80 14.27 -1.42
CA GLY A 58 3.56 14.66 -2.10
C GLY A 58 2.29 14.24 -1.35
N CYS A 59 2.38 14.04 -0.03
CA CYS A 59 1.29 13.57 0.83
C CYS A 59 0.41 14.71 1.37
N GLN A 60 0.72 15.96 1.03
CA GLN A 60 -0.09 17.14 1.31
C GLN A 60 -0.03 18.13 0.15
N VAL A 61 -1.09 18.91 0.01
CA VAL A 61 -1.21 19.98 -0.99
C VAL A 61 -1.91 21.18 -0.37
N GLU A 62 -1.67 22.37 -0.92
CA GLU A 62 -2.38 23.58 -0.50
C GLU A 62 -3.72 23.67 -1.25
N GLU A 63 -4.82 23.81 -0.52
CA GLU A 63 -6.17 24.03 -1.04
C GLU A 63 -6.79 25.20 -0.28
N ASP A 64 -7.19 26.27 -0.95
CA ASP A 64 -7.79 27.48 -0.34
C ASP A 64 -6.95 28.10 0.81
N GLY A 65 -5.63 28.13 0.67
CA GLY A 65 -4.72 28.75 1.66
C GLY A 65 -4.47 27.90 2.92
N ARG A 66 -4.88 26.63 2.91
CA ARG A 66 -4.63 25.66 3.99
C ARG A 66 -3.97 24.39 3.43
N TRP A 67 -3.15 23.74 4.25
CA TRP A 67 -2.59 22.44 3.91
C TRP A 67 -3.62 21.34 4.20
N VAL A 68 -3.85 20.49 3.20
CA VAL A 68 -4.71 19.32 3.29
C VAL A 68 -3.96 18.07 2.81
N PRO A 69 -4.30 16.88 3.34
CA PRO A 69 -3.76 15.63 2.81
C PRO A 69 -4.10 15.45 1.33
N THR A 70 -3.18 14.85 0.58
CA THR A 70 -3.52 14.26 -0.71
C THR A 70 -4.15 12.88 -0.51
N ASN A 71 -4.72 12.31 -1.57
CA ASN A 71 -5.20 10.92 -1.53
C ASN A 71 -4.06 9.96 -1.16
N ALA A 72 -2.83 10.17 -1.66
CA ALA A 72 -1.65 9.41 -1.24
C ALA A 72 -1.38 9.53 0.26
N GLY A 73 -1.44 10.75 0.80
CA GLY A 73 -1.23 11.01 2.22
C GLY A 73 -2.22 10.25 3.10
N VAL A 74 -3.51 10.26 2.74
CA VAL A 74 -4.54 9.49 3.45
C VAL A 74 -4.30 7.99 3.31
N MET A 75 -4.05 7.50 2.10
CA MET A 75 -3.82 6.09 1.84
C MET A 75 -2.59 5.51 2.58
N LEU A 76 -1.55 6.33 2.80
CA LEU A 76 -0.32 5.92 3.48
C LEU A 76 -0.38 6.11 5.00
N PHE A 77 -1.02 7.19 5.48
CA PHE A 77 -0.85 7.65 6.85
C PHE A 77 -2.16 7.80 7.65
N ALA A 78 -3.34 7.59 7.08
CA ALA A 78 -4.56 7.45 7.90
C ALA A 78 -4.69 6.02 8.44
N GLU A 79 -5.15 5.86 9.69
CA GLU A 79 -5.35 4.52 10.29
C GLU A 79 -6.47 3.71 9.58
N ASP A 80 -7.48 4.41 9.03
CA ASP A 80 -8.57 3.81 8.24
C ASP A 80 -8.82 4.68 6.99
N PRO A 81 -7.98 4.54 5.95
CA PRO A 81 -8.09 5.32 4.72
C PRO A 81 -9.43 5.12 4.01
N GLN A 82 -10.04 3.95 4.19
CA GLN A 82 -11.29 3.57 3.51
C GLN A 82 -12.49 4.39 4.00
N ARG A 83 -12.38 5.13 5.12
CA ARG A 83 -13.38 6.14 5.51
C ARG A 83 -13.48 7.29 4.53
N PHE A 84 -12.40 7.59 3.82
CA PHE A 84 -12.30 8.70 2.87
C PHE A 84 -12.28 8.21 1.42
N ILE A 85 -11.60 7.09 1.19
CA ILE A 85 -11.41 6.47 -0.13
C ILE A 85 -11.92 5.03 -0.05
N GLY A 86 -13.24 4.85 -0.16
CA GLY A 86 -13.89 3.55 0.06
C GLY A 86 -13.34 2.41 -0.79
N GLN A 87 -12.83 2.73 -1.98
CA GLN A 87 -12.23 1.79 -2.92
C GLN A 87 -10.77 1.39 -2.59
N ALA A 88 -10.16 1.96 -1.56
CA ALA A 88 -8.79 1.66 -1.13
C ALA A 88 -8.66 0.32 -0.39
N GLU A 89 -9.27 -0.75 -0.88
CA GLU A 89 -9.28 -2.09 -0.24
C GLU A 89 -8.68 -3.16 -1.17
N VAL A 90 -8.11 -4.23 -0.62
CA VAL A 90 -7.61 -5.37 -1.41
C VAL A 90 -8.39 -6.63 -1.10
N ALA A 91 -9.04 -7.23 -2.10
CA ALA A 91 -9.69 -8.53 -1.95
C ALA A 91 -8.73 -9.65 -2.37
N CYS A 92 -8.28 -10.45 -1.41
CA CYS A 92 -7.51 -11.66 -1.66
C CYS A 92 -8.45 -12.87 -1.72
N VAL A 93 -8.44 -13.61 -2.83
CA VAL A 93 -9.32 -14.77 -3.03
C VAL A 93 -8.51 -15.95 -3.53
N ARG A 94 -8.68 -17.11 -2.88
CA ARG A 94 -8.13 -18.39 -3.33
C ARG A 94 -9.25 -19.21 -3.95
N PHE A 95 -9.09 -19.57 -5.21
CA PHE A 95 -10.04 -20.42 -5.93
C PHE A 95 -9.63 -21.89 -5.94
N LYS A 96 -10.62 -22.77 -6.13
CA LYS A 96 -10.39 -24.20 -6.35
C LYS A 96 -10.17 -24.47 -7.84
N GLY A 97 -9.05 -25.09 -8.17
CA GLY A 97 -8.72 -25.39 -9.57
C GLY A 97 -8.29 -24.13 -10.32
N THR A 98 -8.67 -24.04 -11.59
CA THR A 98 -8.24 -22.96 -12.50
C THR A 98 -9.38 -22.04 -12.92
N ASP A 99 -10.60 -22.28 -12.44
CA ASP A 99 -11.74 -21.40 -12.65
C ASP A 99 -11.91 -20.43 -11.48
N VAL A 100 -12.68 -19.36 -11.71
CA VAL A 100 -13.03 -18.36 -10.69
C VAL A 100 -14.45 -18.57 -10.13
N VAL A 101 -14.91 -19.82 -10.09
CA VAL A 101 -16.29 -20.16 -9.70
C VAL A 101 -16.39 -20.43 -8.21
N THR A 102 -15.48 -21.26 -7.67
CA THR A 102 -15.54 -21.68 -6.26
C THR A 102 -14.31 -21.17 -5.51
N TYR A 103 -14.52 -20.20 -4.60
CA TYR A 103 -13.47 -19.80 -3.67
C TYR A 103 -13.43 -20.73 -2.45
N ILE A 104 -12.23 -20.96 -1.94
CA ILE A 104 -11.96 -21.78 -0.74
C ILE A 104 -11.42 -20.95 0.42
N ASP A 105 -10.90 -19.75 0.14
CA ASP A 105 -10.57 -18.74 1.15
C ASP A 105 -10.73 -17.35 0.52
N ARG A 106 -11.19 -16.38 1.31
CA ARG A 106 -11.32 -14.98 0.92
C ARG A 106 -11.00 -14.09 2.11
N ARG A 107 -10.25 -13.02 1.86
CA ARG A 107 -10.05 -11.92 2.80
C ARG A 107 -10.18 -10.58 2.10
N ASP A 108 -11.02 -9.73 2.64
CA ASP A 108 -11.11 -8.33 2.25
C ASP A 108 -10.22 -7.53 3.22
N LEU A 109 -9.14 -6.98 2.69
CA LEU A 109 -8.09 -6.29 3.43
C LEU A 109 -8.33 -4.78 3.41
N ARG A 110 -8.18 -4.16 4.57
CA ARG A 110 -8.39 -2.72 4.83
C ARG A 110 -7.27 -2.19 5.71
N GLY A 111 -7.13 -0.87 5.76
CA GLY A 111 -6.05 -0.16 6.45
C GLY A 111 -5.13 0.59 5.48
N PRO A 112 -4.01 1.14 6.00
CA PRO A 112 -2.99 1.82 5.20
C PRO A 112 -2.42 0.94 4.09
N LEU A 113 -1.99 1.53 2.97
CA LEU A 113 -1.48 0.79 1.80
C LEU A 113 -0.35 -0.20 2.15
N TYR A 114 0.57 0.16 3.04
CA TYR A 114 1.67 -0.73 3.41
C TYR A 114 1.15 -2.01 4.10
N GLN A 115 0.08 -1.90 4.91
CA GLN A 115 -0.55 -3.05 5.55
C GLN A 115 -1.26 -3.92 4.51
N LEU A 116 -1.93 -3.31 3.52
CA LEU A 116 -2.57 -4.07 2.44
C LEU A 116 -1.56 -4.92 1.68
N VAL A 117 -0.35 -4.38 1.42
CA VAL A 117 0.74 -5.12 0.77
C VAL A 117 1.20 -6.28 1.66
N ASP A 118 1.52 -6.02 2.92
CA ASP A 118 2.05 -7.04 3.84
C ASP A 118 1.01 -8.14 4.14
N ASP A 119 -0.27 -7.80 4.29
CA ASP A 119 -1.35 -8.74 4.54
C ASP A 119 -1.70 -9.58 3.30
N ALA A 120 -1.66 -8.97 2.10
CA ALA A 120 -1.83 -9.71 0.85
C ALA A 120 -0.67 -10.69 0.62
N GLU A 121 0.56 -10.28 0.93
CA GLU A 121 1.75 -11.14 0.88
C GLU A 121 1.60 -12.33 1.85
N GLN A 122 1.18 -12.08 3.09
CA GLN A 122 0.90 -13.13 4.06
C GLN A 122 -0.22 -14.09 3.62
N PHE A 123 -1.30 -13.57 3.01
CA PHE A 123 -2.38 -14.40 2.48
C PHE A 123 -1.85 -15.35 1.40
N ILE A 124 -1.08 -14.82 0.45
CA ILE A 124 -0.49 -15.60 -0.64
C ILE A 124 0.45 -16.68 -0.08
N TYR A 125 1.34 -16.31 0.85
CA TYR A 125 2.29 -17.27 1.44
C TYR A 125 1.64 -18.37 2.26
N ARG A 126 0.54 -18.10 2.95
CA ARG A 126 -0.20 -19.15 3.68
C ARG A 126 -0.69 -20.26 2.75
N HIS A 127 -1.02 -19.90 1.51
CA HIS A 127 -1.58 -20.82 0.52
C HIS A 127 -0.57 -21.32 -0.51
N MET A 128 0.66 -20.83 -0.46
CA MET A 128 1.73 -21.20 -1.37
C MET A 128 2.30 -22.57 -1.01
N LYS A 129 2.59 -23.40 -2.02
CA LYS A 129 3.25 -24.68 -1.77
C LYS A 129 4.69 -24.44 -1.33
N VAL A 130 5.13 -25.23 -0.35
CA VAL A 130 6.52 -25.32 0.07
C VAL A 130 7.04 -26.69 -0.32
N GLY A 131 8.07 -26.70 -1.17
CA GLY A 131 8.82 -27.89 -1.53
C GLY A 131 10.07 -28.02 -0.70
N ARG A 132 10.64 -29.24 -0.65
CA ARG A 132 11.93 -29.51 -0.01
C ARG A 132 12.78 -30.33 -0.95
N ARG A 133 14.05 -29.94 -1.11
CA ARG A 133 15.06 -30.68 -1.88
C ARG A 133 16.29 -30.93 -1.02
N ILE A 134 17.05 -31.98 -1.31
CA ILE A 134 18.30 -32.28 -0.62
C ILE A 134 19.45 -31.79 -1.50
N GLU A 135 20.28 -30.90 -0.95
CA GLU A 135 21.52 -30.43 -1.57
C GLU A 135 22.69 -30.92 -0.72
N GLY A 136 23.42 -31.92 -1.23
CA GLY A 136 24.43 -32.65 -0.45
C GLY A 136 23.80 -33.40 0.72
N PHE A 137 24.06 -32.94 1.94
CA PHE A 137 23.49 -33.48 3.18
C PHE A 137 22.48 -32.53 3.85
N VAL A 138 22.14 -31.40 3.20
CA VAL A 138 21.27 -30.38 3.77
C VAL A 138 19.93 -30.37 3.04
N GLY A 139 18.83 -30.41 3.78
CA GLY A 139 17.49 -30.21 3.24
C GLY A 139 17.20 -28.72 3.11
N VAL A 140 17.00 -28.25 1.88
CA VAL A 140 16.66 -26.86 1.55
C VAL A 140 15.18 -26.79 1.18
N GLU A 141 14.44 -25.95 1.90
CA GLU A 141 13.06 -25.63 1.55
C GLU A 141 13.02 -24.51 0.51
N TYR A 142 12.07 -24.60 -0.42
CA TYR A 142 11.82 -23.56 -1.41
C TYR A 142 10.32 -23.38 -1.61
N ARG A 143 9.93 -22.16 -1.96
CA ARG A 143 8.54 -21.80 -2.21
C ARG A 143 8.22 -21.92 -3.70
N GLU A 144 6.93 -22.13 -4.01
CA GLU A 144 6.44 -22.20 -5.40
C GLU A 144 6.77 -20.94 -6.22
N TYR A 145 6.78 -19.77 -5.57
CA TYR A 145 7.16 -18.50 -6.18
C TYR A 145 8.22 -17.76 -5.34
N PRO A 146 9.15 -17.03 -5.97
CA PRO A 146 10.09 -16.17 -5.25
C PRO A 146 9.36 -15.07 -4.48
N GLN A 147 9.82 -14.77 -3.27
CA GLN A 147 9.21 -13.75 -2.42
C GLN A 147 9.23 -12.36 -3.06
N GLU A 148 10.37 -11.99 -3.66
CA GLU A 148 10.52 -10.69 -4.32
C GLU A 148 9.53 -10.51 -5.48
N ALA A 149 9.32 -11.56 -6.29
CA ALA A 149 8.39 -11.53 -7.41
C ALA A 149 6.93 -11.38 -6.95
N VAL A 150 6.56 -12.04 -5.85
CA VAL A 150 5.22 -11.93 -5.26
C VAL A 150 4.99 -10.53 -4.71
N ARG A 151 5.95 -10.00 -3.95
CA ARG A 151 5.87 -8.65 -3.37
C ARG A 151 5.77 -7.59 -4.46
N GLU A 152 6.59 -7.67 -5.50
CA GLU A 152 6.55 -6.76 -6.65
C GLU A 152 5.20 -6.81 -7.38
N ALA A 153 4.64 -8.00 -7.60
CA ALA A 153 3.33 -8.14 -8.23
C ALA A 153 2.21 -7.50 -7.39
N ILE A 154 2.26 -7.66 -6.06
CA ILE A 154 1.29 -7.03 -5.15
C ILE A 154 1.45 -5.50 -5.17
N VAL A 155 2.68 -5.00 -5.04
CA VAL A 155 2.95 -3.55 -5.06
C VAL A 155 2.47 -2.94 -6.37
N ASN A 156 2.78 -3.56 -7.51
CA ASN A 156 2.31 -3.09 -8.80
C ASN A 156 0.78 -3.07 -8.90
N ALA A 157 0.11 -4.10 -8.39
CA ALA A 157 -1.36 -4.16 -8.38
C ALA A 157 -1.98 -3.09 -7.46
N VAL A 158 -1.32 -2.73 -6.37
CA VAL A 158 -1.79 -1.72 -5.41
C VAL A 158 -1.50 -0.29 -5.89
N VAL A 159 -0.32 -0.04 -6.46
CA VAL A 159 0.12 1.28 -6.90
C VAL A 159 -0.54 1.69 -8.21
N HIS A 160 -0.71 0.78 -9.16
CA HIS A 160 -1.29 1.09 -10.47
C HIS A 160 -2.80 0.85 -10.55
N ARG A 161 -3.47 0.82 -9.40
CA ARG A 161 -4.92 0.64 -9.36
C ARG A 161 -5.61 1.94 -9.74
N ASP A 162 -6.68 1.82 -10.52
CA ASP A 162 -7.64 2.91 -10.71
C ASP A 162 -8.46 3.09 -9.43
N TYR A 163 -8.11 4.11 -8.64
CA TYR A 163 -8.85 4.56 -7.46
C TYR A 163 -9.88 5.63 -7.83
#